data_AF-T1ENU2-F1
#
_entry.id   AF-T1ENU2-F1
#
_cell.length_a   1.000
_cell.length_b   1.000
_cell.length_c   1.000
_cell.angle_alpha   90.00
_cell.angle_beta   90.00
_cell.angle_gamma   90.00
#
_symmetry.space_group_name_H-M   'P 1'
#
loop_
_entity.id
_entity.type
_entity.pdbx_description
1 polymer ?
#
loop_
_entity_poly.entity_id
_entity_poly.type
_entity_poly.pdbx_seq_one_letter_code
_entity_poly.pdbx_strand_id
1 'polypeptide(L)'
;MDEYEAIAFLTDVSYESRLESIKTLHNILKINKGKSKFSDLYEIARGLAVVLFDKEIDVRTHGLNFVVDFINGLEENVCNCIHAIVPALLTCLEDNRSGVQLNAVKCLKTCLKKTENFQATIDLIISEGLNSRSKKISKSVISKLHLIVVDFKANRHIAKLIHALYNKLSNKFMQTHGFESLKKLKNVLGDKLFQSYSKDADENCRKIYNYLSGDVRELSFIDSLMKSEELFSSKDIPNYDVDEEDDDKNAKQMNLHSQLVFGFLSINIYDRLLKKDSTHEKVESLEDLKFICKNPQNNDALEKNFPQFLEFLLKLFDVSNMQTNLICLDIIKVLLEQYGLKLKPYTNSFISNIFPFICTDVICLKESVFKLVKIIFETLGIVSSAPPLCSFLKHSRSKLRQETLNFVMYLLLTMNMKVGEIEMFVGPVMEALLDSKKLIRQAAMECSALLGHFLNANKNMKIVSCLHNLEQMPRGSGVTKAVNERFNLNKLPKCNKDGTIKYTAINNNIAPLVLEWVLLAGNCMTRDTQGRSVSTDEFNAAKDHKTPFFEDNNESKSPSPWHGHNKFSKQDVGKSLSRAFVDVATPQAFLLVTHMPFPTIPTFTRFNNFLNGVRALASLMQMFVSKRSKEFAA
;
A
#
# COMPACT_ATOMS: atom_id res chain seq x y z
N MET A 1 -37.06 -15.42 27.02
CA MET A 1 -36.00 -14.44 27.28
C MET A 1 -36.45 -13.50 28.37
N ASP A 2 -36.25 -13.94 29.60
CA ASP A 2 -36.14 -13.04 30.75
C ASP A 2 -34.77 -12.37 30.79
N GLU A 3 -34.53 -11.55 31.81
CA GLU A 3 -33.32 -10.74 31.97
C GLU A 3 -32.08 -11.55 32.32
N TYR A 4 -32.21 -12.57 33.17
CA TYR A 4 -31.10 -13.46 33.53
C TYR A 4 -30.71 -14.35 32.36
N GLU A 5 -31.71 -14.88 31.65
CA GLU A 5 -31.55 -15.63 30.40
C GLU A 5 -30.84 -14.78 29.32
N ALA A 6 -31.21 -13.51 29.17
CA ALA A 6 -30.53 -12.58 28.27
C ALA A 6 -29.05 -12.37 28.63
N ILE A 7 -28.72 -12.08 29.88
CA ILE A 7 -27.35 -11.80 30.33
C ILE A 7 -26.48 -13.07 30.23
N ALA A 8 -27.02 -14.23 30.60
CA ALA A 8 -26.35 -15.51 30.46
C ALA A 8 -26.01 -15.81 28.99
N PHE A 9 -26.96 -15.63 28.07
CA PHE A 9 -26.71 -15.88 26.65
C PHE A 9 -25.84 -14.81 25.96
N LEU A 10 -25.78 -13.56 26.46
CA LEU A 10 -24.80 -12.57 25.99
C LEU A 10 -23.36 -12.93 26.38
N THR A 11 -23.17 -13.79 27.39
CA THR A 11 -21.86 -14.20 27.92
C THR A 11 -21.53 -15.69 27.68
N ASP A 12 -22.36 -16.38 26.89
CA ASP A 12 -22.24 -17.81 26.53
C ASP A 12 -20.90 -18.11 25.81
N VAL A 13 -20.38 -19.33 25.96
CA VAL A 13 -19.20 -19.81 25.23
C VAL A 13 -19.46 -19.93 23.72
N SER A 14 -20.69 -20.28 23.33
CA SER A 14 -21.12 -20.47 21.94
C SER A 14 -21.32 -19.14 21.20
N TYR A 15 -20.62 -18.98 20.07
CA TYR A 15 -20.77 -17.85 19.14
C TYR A 15 -22.22 -17.69 18.65
N GLU A 16 -22.86 -18.80 18.29
CA GLU A 16 -24.21 -18.82 17.72
C GLU A 16 -25.24 -18.36 18.76
N SER A 17 -25.08 -18.80 20.02
CA SER A 17 -25.90 -18.38 21.16
C SER A 17 -25.80 -16.88 21.42
N ARG A 18 -24.57 -16.32 21.49
CA ARG A 18 -24.36 -14.88 21.69
C ARG A 18 -24.91 -14.05 20.53
N LEU A 19 -24.67 -14.48 19.28
CA LEU A 19 -25.14 -13.75 18.09
C LEU A 19 -26.67 -13.73 18.01
N GLU A 20 -27.33 -14.86 18.21
CA GLU A 20 -28.80 -14.93 18.11
C GLU A 20 -29.49 -14.22 19.28
N SER A 21 -28.86 -14.19 20.45
CA SER A 21 -29.35 -13.42 21.60
C SER A 21 -29.30 -11.92 21.37
N ILE A 22 -28.23 -11.38 20.76
CA ILE A 22 -28.18 -9.97 20.37
C ILE A 22 -29.27 -9.64 19.35
N LYS A 23 -29.49 -10.50 18.33
CA LYS A 23 -30.58 -10.29 17.36
C LYS A 23 -31.95 -10.32 18.04
N THR A 24 -32.16 -11.25 18.97
CA THR A 24 -33.40 -11.40 19.72
C THR A 24 -33.67 -10.15 20.57
N LEU A 25 -32.68 -9.67 21.32
CA LEU A 25 -32.76 -8.42 22.08
C LEU A 25 -33.01 -7.21 21.17
N HIS A 26 -32.37 -7.14 20.00
CA HIS A 26 -32.58 -6.07 19.01
C HIS A 26 -34.01 -6.05 18.48
N ASN A 27 -34.58 -7.21 18.19
CA ASN A 27 -35.96 -7.35 17.77
C ASN A 27 -36.94 -6.98 18.89
N ILE A 28 -36.67 -7.38 20.15
CA ILE A 28 -37.48 -7.02 21.32
C ILE A 28 -37.55 -5.49 21.50
N LEU A 29 -36.41 -4.78 21.43
CA LEU A 29 -36.43 -3.31 21.53
C LEU A 29 -37.17 -2.65 20.35
N LYS A 30 -36.98 -3.14 19.12
CA LYS A 30 -37.69 -2.61 17.94
C LYS A 30 -39.21 -2.76 18.06
N ILE A 31 -39.68 -3.92 18.50
CA ILE A 31 -41.12 -4.20 18.70
C ILE A 31 -41.71 -3.28 19.77
N ASN A 32 -40.99 -3.04 20.87
CA ASN A 32 -41.42 -2.17 21.96
C ASN A 32 -41.17 -0.65 21.70
N LYS A 33 -40.94 -0.24 20.44
CA LYS A 33 -40.64 1.16 20.03
C LYS A 33 -39.47 1.79 20.81
N GLY A 34 -38.46 1.00 21.14
CA GLY A 34 -37.28 1.40 21.91
C GLY A 34 -37.43 1.25 23.43
N LYS A 35 -38.64 1.20 23.99
CA LYS A 35 -38.81 1.03 25.44
C LYS A 35 -38.39 -0.38 25.88
N SER A 36 -37.44 -0.46 26.81
CA SER A 36 -37.01 -1.70 27.44
C SER A 36 -38.03 -2.20 28.47
N LYS A 37 -38.28 -3.52 28.51
CA LYS A 37 -39.09 -4.18 29.56
C LYS A 37 -38.23 -4.81 30.68
N PHE A 38 -36.94 -4.52 30.68
CA PHE A 38 -35.95 -5.10 31.57
C PHE A 38 -35.86 -4.30 32.87
N SER A 39 -35.67 -4.99 33.99
CA SER A 39 -35.68 -4.41 35.34
C SER A 39 -34.35 -3.75 35.69
N ASP A 40 -33.23 -4.33 35.24
CA ASP A 40 -31.86 -3.88 35.44
C ASP A 40 -31.17 -3.58 34.11
N LEU A 41 -31.45 -2.38 33.60
CA LEU A 41 -30.82 -1.85 32.38
C LEU A 41 -29.30 -1.69 32.51
N TYR A 42 -28.78 -1.61 33.74
CA TYR A 42 -27.34 -1.46 33.97
C TYR A 42 -26.60 -2.78 33.78
N GLU A 43 -27.14 -3.91 34.25
CA GLU A 43 -26.55 -5.22 33.97
C GLU A 43 -26.65 -5.61 32.49
N ILE A 44 -27.71 -5.20 31.78
CA ILE A 44 -27.74 -5.32 30.31
C ILE A 44 -26.66 -4.44 29.66
N ALA A 45 -26.45 -3.21 30.14
CA ALA A 45 -25.37 -2.36 29.64
C ALA A 45 -23.97 -2.97 29.88
N ARG A 46 -23.77 -3.69 30.99
CA ARG A 46 -22.54 -4.46 31.26
C ARG A 46 -22.41 -5.67 30.34
N GLY A 47 -23.48 -6.43 30.12
CA GLY A 47 -23.50 -7.52 29.13
C GLY A 47 -23.14 -7.04 27.72
N LEU A 48 -23.67 -5.87 27.32
CA LEU A 48 -23.29 -5.22 26.07
C LEU A 48 -21.84 -4.76 26.03
N ALA A 49 -21.28 -4.27 27.13
CA ALA A 49 -19.86 -3.94 27.20
C ALA A 49 -18.99 -5.19 26.92
N VAL A 50 -19.35 -6.36 27.46
CA VAL A 50 -18.66 -7.64 27.17
C VAL A 50 -18.81 -8.05 25.70
N VAL A 51 -20.02 -7.94 25.13
CA VAL A 51 -20.30 -8.20 23.71
C VAL A 51 -19.46 -7.34 22.76
N LEU A 52 -19.19 -6.08 23.13
CA LEU A 52 -18.33 -5.19 22.34
C LEU A 52 -16.85 -5.59 22.37
N PHE A 53 -16.43 -6.42 23.32
CA PHE A 53 -15.10 -7.05 23.38
C PHE A 53 -15.05 -8.46 22.78
N ASP A 54 -16.13 -8.98 22.19
CA ASP A 54 -16.16 -10.33 21.63
C ASP A 54 -15.04 -10.56 20.61
N LYS A 55 -14.48 -11.77 20.56
CA LYS A 55 -13.49 -12.16 19.53
C LYS A 55 -14.07 -12.12 18.12
N GLU A 56 -15.33 -12.51 17.94
CA GLU A 56 -16.01 -12.61 16.64
C GLU A 56 -16.57 -11.26 16.18
N ILE A 57 -16.28 -10.84 14.95
CA ILE A 57 -16.73 -9.54 14.44
C ILE A 57 -18.26 -9.44 14.36
N ASP A 58 -18.94 -10.51 13.95
CA ASP A 58 -20.39 -10.42 13.69
C ASP A 58 -21.15 -10.10 14.98
N VAL A 59 -20.71 -10.68 16.10
CA VAL A 59 -21.22 -10.38 17.45
C VAL A 59 -20.97 -8.91 17.80
N ARG A 60 -19.73 -8.41 17.67
CA ARG A 60 -19.40 -6.98 17.92
C ARG A 60 -20.20 -6.03 17.03
N THR A 61 -20.40 -6.38 15.76
CA THR A 61 -21.07 -5.52 14.77
C THR A 61 -22.58 -5.43 15.03
N HIS A 62 -23.22 -6.55 15.37
CA HIS A 62 -24.62 -6.54 15.81
C HIS A 62 -24.76 -5.81 17.16
N GLY A 63 -23.81 -6.00 18.09
CA GLY A 63 -23.74 -5.24 19.34
C GLY A 63 -23.68 -3.74 19.13
N LEU A 64 -22.77 -3.24 18.28
CA LEU A 64 -22.68 -1.82 17.91
C LEU A 64 -23.96 -1.28 17.27
N ASN A 65 -24.62 -2.07 16.42
CA ASN A 65 -25.90 -1.68 15.83
C ASN A 65 -27.03 -1.59 16.88
N PHE A 66 -27.01 -2.49 17.87
CA PHE A 66 -27.97 -2.53 18.97
C PHE A 66 -27.78 -1.39 19.98
N VAL A 67 -26.53 -1.02 20.31
CA VAL A 67 -26.20 0.02 21.30
C VAL A 67 -26.87 1.37 21.01
N VAL A 68 -27.00 1.76 19.74
CA VAL A 68 -27.69 3.01 19.37
C VAL A 68 -29.17 2.96 19.74
N ASP A 69 -29.85 1.86 19.45
CA ASP A 69 -31.29 1.71 19.73
C ASP A 69 -31.53 1.53 21.24
N PHE A 70 -30.65 0.80 21.93
CA PHE A 70 -30.64 0.64 23.38
C PHE A 70 -30.52 2.00 24.11
N ILE A 71 -29.48 2.80 23.81
CA ILE A 71 -29.26 4.09 24.48
C ILE A 71 -30.41 5.06 24.25
N ASN A 72 -30.96 5.12 23.02
CA ASN A 72 -32.12 5.98 22.73
C ASN A 72 -33.36 5.56 23.55
N GLY A 73 -33.52 4.26 23.78
CA GLY A 73 -34.60 3.64 24.54
C GLY A 73 -34.54 3.77 26.07
N LEU A 74 -33.39 4.19 26.63
CA LEU A 74 -33.26 4.40 28.08
C LEU A 74 -34.09 5.60 28.54
N GLU A 75 -34.92 5.41 29.56
CA GLU A 75 -35.70 6.49 30.22
C GLU A 75 -35.15 6.81 31.61
N GLU A 76 -34.54 5.83 32.28
CA GLU A 76 -33.92 5.96 33.61
C GLU A 76 -32.49 5.38 33.61
N ASN A 77 -31.69 5.68 34.64
CA ASN A 77 -30.30 5.20 34.82
C ASN A 77 -29.35 5.41 33.62
N VAL A 78 -29.69 6.37 32.75
CA VAL A 78 -29.02 6.67 31.46
C VAL A 78 -27.50 6.82 31.62
N CYS A 79 -27.07 7.65 32.57
CA CYS A 79 -25.65 7.96 32.78
C CYS A 79 -24.84 6.71 33.19
N ASN A 80 -25.37 5.87 34.08
CA ASN A 80 -24.70 4.65 34.55
C ASN A 80 -24.52 3.65 33.40
N CYS A 81 -25.57 3.45 32.61
CA CYS A 81 -25.54 2.57 31.43
C CYS A 81 -24.54 3.07 30.37
N ILE A 82 -24.52 4.38 30.12
CA ILE A 82 -23.55 5.00 29.19
C ILE A 82 -22.12 4.82 29.71
N HIS A 83 -21.86 5.06 31.00
CA HIS A 83 -20.52 4.92 31.58
C HIS A 83 -20.01 3.47 31.57
N ALA A 84 -20.89 2.47 31.70
CA ALA A 84 -20.52 1.07 31.53
C ALA A 84 -20.11 0.72 30.08
N ILE A 85 -20.78 1.31 29.08
CA ILE A 85 -20.58 0.98 27.66
C ILE A 85 -19.43 1.77 27.01
N VAL A 86 -19.21 3.03 27.40
CA VAL A 86 -18.22 3.93 26.77
C VAL A 86 -16.80 3.35 26.69
N PRO A 87 -16.22 2.73 27.75
CA PRO A 87 -14.89 2.13 27.66
C PRO A 87 -14.78 1.06 26.56
N ALA A 88 -15.79 0.20 26.42
CA ALA A 88 -15.84 -0.82 25.37
C ALA A 88 -16.02 -0.22 23.96
N LEU A 89 -16.76 0.89 23.82
CA LEU A 89 -16.84 1.62 22.56
C LEU A 89 -15.50 2.27 22.17
N LEU A 90 -14.71 2.72 23.15
CA LEU A 90 -13.39 3.30 22.89
C LEU A 90 -12.40 2.25 22.39
N THR A 91 -12.50 0.99 22.85
CA THR A 91 -11.65 -0.11 22.34
C THR A 91 -12.08 -0.55 20.93
N CYS A 92 -13.38 -0.46 20.59
CA CYS A 92 -13.88 -0.69 19.23
C CYS A 92 -13.29 0.28 18.18
N LEU A 93 -12.73 1.42 18.59
CA LEU A 93 -12.01 2.34 17.70
C LEU A 93 -10.65 1.81 17.24
N GLU A 94 -10.05 0.85 17.96
CA GLU A 94 -8.81 0.16 17.59
C GLU A 94 -9.01 -0.86 16.45
N ASP A 95 -10.25 -1.30 16.15
CA ASP A 95 -10.49 -2.30 15.12
C ASP A 95 -10.00 -1.83 13.73
N ASN A 96 -9.30 -2.71 13.01
CA ASN A 96 -8.71 -2.39 11.69
C ASN A 96 -9.76 -2.03 10.62
N ARG A 97 -11.05 -2.33 10.83
CA ARG A 97 -12.11 -2.11 9.84
C ARG A 97 -12.83 -0.79 10.10
N SER A 98 -12.81 0.09 9.09
CA SER A 98 -13.45 1.40 9.12
C SER A 98 -14.94 1.35 9.49
N GLY A 99 -15.68 0.32 9.07
CA GLY A 99 -17.09 0.13 9.44
C GLY A 99 -17.32 0.00 10.95
N VAL A 100 -16.51 -0.81 11.64
CA VAL A 100 -16.57 -1.00 13.10
C VAL A 100 -16.23 0.32 13.81
N GLN A 101 -15.15 0.98 13.38
CA GLN A 101 -14.73 2.27 13.94
C GLN A 101 -15.80 3.37 13.77
N LEU A 102 -16.43 3.47 12.59
CA LEU A 102 -17.45 4.49 12.33
C LEU A 102 -18.75 4.21 13.09
N ASN A 103 -19.13 2.93 13.26
CA ASN A 103 -20.26 2.55 14.12
C ASN A 103 -19.96 2.83 15.59
N ALA A 104 -18.74 2.61 16.08
CA ALA A 104 -18.34 3.00 17.44
C ALA A 104 -18.38 4.53 17.63
N VAL A 105 -17.92 5.32 16.66
CA VAL A 105 -18.08 6.79 16.66
C VAL A 105 -19.57 7.19 16.70
N LYS A 106 -20.43 6.52 15.92
CA LYS A 106 -21.89 6.74 15.95
C LYS A 106 -22.48 6.46 17.34
N CYS A 107 -22.08 5.36 17.98
CA CYS A 107 -22.51 5.02 19.33
C CYS A 107 -22.06 6.09 20.36
N LEU A 108 -20.79 6.49 20.34
CA LEU A 108 -20.25 7.54 21.22
C LEU A 108 -20.97 8.88 21.04
N LYS A 109 -21.36 9.24 19.81
CA LYS A 109 -22.24 10.40 19.55
C LYS A 109 -23.62 10.24 20.17
N THR A 110 -24.22 9.05 20.10
CA THR A 110 -25.52 8.78 20.73
C THR A 110 -25.43 8.89 22.25
N CYS A 111 -24.37 8.32 22.87
CA CYS A 111 -24.06 8.51 24.29
C CYS A 111 -24.03 10.00 24.67
N LEU A 112 -23.23 10.79 23.94
CA LEU A 112 -23.03 12.22 24.22
C LEU A 112 -24.27 13.10 23.95
N LYS A 113 -25.24 12.63 23.14
CA LYS A 113 -26.53 13.31 22.93
C LYS A 113 -27.58 12.97 24.01
N LYS A 114 -27.49 11.78 24.61
CA LYS A 114 -28.48 11.25 25.55
C LYS A 114 -28.07 11.45 27.02
N THR A 115 -26.77 11.53 27.32
CA THR A 115 -26.25 11.74 28.68
C THR A 115 -26.68 13.10 29.26
N GLU A 116 -27.17 13.08 30.50
CA GLU A 116 -27.44 14.30 31.28
C GLU A 116 -26.14 14.90 31.83
N ASN A 117 -25.16 14.04 32.14
CA ASN A 117 -23.84 14.45 32.64
C ASN A 117 -22.78 14.38 31.52
N PHE A 118 -22.91 15.31 30.57
CA PHE A 118 -21.96 15.45 29.45
C PHE A 118 -20.50 15.59 29.94
N GLN A 119 -20.27 16.30 31.05
CA GLN A 119 -18.94 16.45 31.61
C GLN A 119 -18.34 15.11 32.02
N ALA A 120 -19.04 14.30 32.82
CA ALA A 120 -18.50 13.02 33.28
C ALA A 120 -18.26 12.04 32.12
N THR A 121 -19.13 12.04 31.10
CA THR A 121 -18.91 11.23 29.89
C THR A 121 -17.69 11.70 29.08
N ILE A 122 -17.42 13.01 29.02
CA ILE A 122 -16.17 13.55 28.42
C ILE A 122 -14.95 13.20 29.26
N ASP A 123 -15.03 13.34 30.58
CA ASP A 123 -13.92 13.03 31.50
C ASP A 123 -13.55 11.53 31.41
N LEU A 124 -14.54 10.64 31.20
CA LEU A 124 -14.35 9.21 30.93
C LEU A 124 -13.70 8.93 29.55
N ILE A 125 -14.06 9.68 28.50
CA ILE A 125 -13.39 9.61 27.19
C ILE A 125 -11.93 10.11 27.29
N ILE A 126 -11.66 11.05 28.19
CA ILE A 126 -10.30 11.51 28.49
C ILE A 126 -9.52 10.43 29.25
N SER A 127 -10.05 9.84 30.33
CA SER A 127 -9.33 8.84 31.13
C SER A 127 -9.09 7.53 30.37
N GLU A 128 -10.16 6.90 29.87
CA GLU A 128 -10.10 5.56 29.26
C GLU A 128 -9.67 5.58 27.79
N GLY A 129 -9.83 6.74 27.14
CA GLY A 129 -9.50 6.96 25.73
C GLY A 129 -8.19 7.70 25.55
N LEU A 130 -8.21 9.03 25.65
CA LEU A 130 -7.04 9.88 25.33
C LEU A 130 -5.83 9.59 26.24
N ASN A 131 -6.07 9.33 27.53
CA ASN A 131 -5.07 9.00 28.55
C ASN A 131 -4.97 7.50 28.83
N SER A 132 -5.55 6.65 27.96
CA SER A 132 -5.49 5.20 28.09
C SER A 132 -4.06 4.69 28.25
N ARG A 133 -3.87 3.70 29.13
CA ARG A 133 -2.61 2.93 29.23
C ARG A 133 -2.25 2.25 27.90
N SER A 134 -3.25 1.89 27.09
CA SER A 134 -3.02 1.41 25.72
C SER A 134 -2.73 2.59 24.79
N LYS A 135 -1.47 2.69 24.35
CA LYS A 135 -1.06 3.63 23.29
C LYS A 135 -1.89 3.46 22.01
N LYS A 136 -2.38 2.25 21.71
CA LYS A 136 -3.21 1.97 20.53
C LYS A 136 -4.62 2.54 20.66
N ILE A 137 -5.27 2.38 21.81
CA ILE A 137 -6.56 3.01 22.11
C ILE A 137 -6.39 4.52 22.04
N SER A 138 -5.41 5.08 22.75
CA SER A 138 -5.12 6.53 22.75
C SER A 138 -4.94 7.08 21.32
N LYS A 139 -4.07 6.47 20.50
CA LYS A 139 -3.87 6.85 19.08
C LYS A 139 -5.17 6.75 18.26
N SER A 140 -5.95 5.70 18.45
CA SER A 140 -7.25 5.51 17.77
C SER A 140 -8.26 6.59 18.15
N VAL A 141 -8.45 6.87 19.45
CA VAL A 141 -9.34 7.93 19.95
C VAL A 141 -8.90 9.30 19.44
N ILE A 142 -7.61 9.65 19.56
CA ILE A 142 -7.01 10.88 19.04
C ILE A 142 -7.35 11.04 17.55
N SER A 143 -7.19 10.00 16.74
CA SER A 143 -7.41 10.08 15.29
C SER A 143 -8.87 10.34 14.91
N LYS A 144 -9.84 9.84 15.68
CA LYS A 144 -11.28 9.94 15.40
C LYS A 144 -12.00 11.06 16.15
N LEU A 145 -11.34 11.74 17.10
CA LEU A 145 -12.00 12.72 17.99
C LEU A 145 -12.72 13.85 17.24
N HIS A 146 -12.14 14.33 16.14
CA HIS A 146 -12.76 15.33 15.25
C HIS A 146 -14.12 14.89 14.69
N LEU A 147 -14.30 13.59 14.42
CA LEU A 147 -15.59 13.03 13.97
C LEU A 147 -16.63 13.05 15.08
N ILE A 148 -16.24 12.86 16.35
CA ILE A 148 -17.14 12.91 17.50
C ILE A 148 -17.56 14.36 17.77
N VAL A 149 -16.58 15.28 17.84
CA VAL A 149 -16.77 16.69 18.23
C VAL A 149 -17.61 17.51 17.24
N VAL A 150 -17.69 17.12 15.96
CA VAL A 150 -18.44 17.87 14.92
C VAL A 150 -19.91 18.13 15.25
N ASP A 151 -20.54 17.28 16.07
CA ASP A 151 -21.94 17.41 16.50
C ASP A 151 -22.12 18.32 17.75
N PHE A 152 -21.03 18.64 18.46
CA PHE A 152 -21.07 19.24 19.80
C PHE A 152 -20.27 20.55 19.91
N LYS A 153 -20.01 21.21 18.77
CA LYS A 153 -19.07 22.33 18.66
C LYS A 153 -19.26 23.43 19.71
N ALA A 154 -20.50 23.77 20.06
CA ALA A 154 -20.83 24.84 21.00
C ALA A 154 -20.72 24.45 22.49
N ASN A 155 -20.47 23.18 22.81
CA ASN A 155 -20.44 22.72 24.20
C ASN A 155 -19.08 23.06 24.85
N ARG A 156 -19.11 23.88 25.91
CA ARG A 156 -17.92 24.31 26.67
C ARG A 156 -17.01 23.17 27.15
N HIS A 157 -17.57 21.98 27.41
CA HIS A 157 -16.79 20.83 27.90
C HIS A 157 -15.89 20.22 26.82
N ILE A 158 -16.07 20.57 25.54
CA ILE A 158 -15.13 20.23 24.45
C ILE A 158 -13.75 20.87 24.67
N ALA A 159 -13.65 21.98 25.42
CA ALA A 159 -12.35 22.56 25.79
C ALA A 159 -11.47 21.55 26.53
N LYS A 160 -12.03 20.71 27.42
CA LYS A 160 -11.28 19.66 28.12
C LYS A 160 -10.63 18.65 27.18
N LEU A 161 -11.34 18.25 26.10
CA LEU A 161 -10.79 17.36 25.07
C LEU A 161 -9.62 18.01 24.32
N ILE A 162 -9.75 19.31 24.03
CA ILE A 162 -8.70 20.09 23.36
C ILE A 162 -7.48 20.23 24.27
N HIS A 163 -7.66 20.56 25.55
CA HIS A 163 -6.58 20.62 26.55
C HIS A 163 -5.88 19.27 26.70
N ALA A 164 -6.64 18.18 26.81
CA ALA A 164 -6.09 16.82 26.86
C ALA A 164 -5.29 16.44 25.60
N LEU A 165 -5.64 16.99 24.42
CA LEU A 165 -4.86 16.85 23.20
C LEU A 165 -3.63 17.76 23.14
N TYR A 166 -3.69 18.98 23.66
CA TYR A 166 -2.50 19.84 23.81
C TYR A 166 -1.44 19.14 24.66
N ASN A 167 -1.84 18.49 25.76
CA ASN A 167 -0.93 17.70 26.60
C ASN A 167 -0.31 16.49 25.88
N LYS A 168 -0.83 16.07 24.70
CA LYS A 168 -0.19 15.05 23.85
C LYS A 168 0.96 15.61 23.00
N LEU A 169 1.09 16.94 22.90
CA LEU A 169 2.17 17.58 22.15
C LEU A 169 3.53 17.50 22.86
N SER A 170 3.58 17.51 24.20
CA SER A 170 4.82 17.26 24.94
C SER A 170 5.30 15.81 24.84
N ASN A 171 4.38 14.86 24.62
CA ASN A 171 4.74 13.45 24.46
C ASN A 171 5.23 13.17 23.03
N LYS A 172 6.55 13.01 22.85
CA LYS A 172 7.20 12.74 21.55
C LYS A 172 6.54 11.61 20.73
N PHE A 173 5.96 10.57 21.34
CA PHE A 173 5.27 9.48 20.63
C PHE A 173 3.85 9.81 20.17
N MET A 174 3.19 10.78 20.82
CA MET A 174 1.81 11.19 20.52
C MET A 174 1.72 12.57 19.86
N GLN A 175 2.82 13.33 19.80
CA GLN A 175 2.88 14.71 19.32
C GLN A 175 2.30 14.86 17.90
N THR A 176 2.73 14.03 16.96
CA THR A 176 2.25 14.06 15.56
C THR A 176 0.76 13.76 15.45
N HIS A 177 0.26 12.77 16.22
CA HIS A 177 -1.17 12.43 16.25
C HIS A 177 -2.01 13.50 16.95
N GLY A 178 -1.53 14.04 18.06
CA GLY A 178 -2.16 15.15 18.78
C GLY A 178 -2.24 16.41 17.91
N PHE A 179 -1.15 16.78 17.25
CA PHE A 179 -1.09 17.91 16.34
C PHE A 179 -2.06 17.78 15.16
N GLU A 180 -2.04 16.64 14.47
CA GLU A 180 -2.92 16.40 13.32
C GLU A 180 -4.40 16.29 13.74
N SER A 181 -4.69 15.82 14.96
CA SER A 181 -6.04 15.83 15.52
C SER A 181 -6.51 17.24 15.89
N LEU A 182 -5.64 18.05 16.52
CA LEU A 182 -5.90 19.47 16.81
C LEU A 182 -6.13 20.26 15.51
N LYS A 183 -5.37 20.01 14.45
CA LYS A 183 -5.57 20.62 13.11
C LYS A 183 -6.94 20.24 12.51
N LYS A 184 -7.34 18.97 12.60
CA LYS A 184 -8.68 18.51 12.19
C LYS A 184 -9.79 19.13 13.04
N LEU A 185 -9.57 19.29 14.34
CA LEU A 185 -10.50 19.97 15.25
C LEU A 185 -10.62 21.48 14.95
N LYS A 186 -9.51 22.16 14.65
CA LYS A 186 -9.50 23.56 14.19
C LYS A 186 -10.36 23.74 12.93
N ASN A 187 -10.22 22.86 11.95
CA ASN A 187 -11.06 22.85 10.74
C ASN A 187 -12.54 22.59 11.05
N VAL A 188 -12.84 21.72 12.03
CA VAL A 188 -14.22 21.39 12.43
C VAL A 188 -14.89 22.52 13.22
N LEU A 189 -14.17 23.16 14.14
CA LEU A 189 -14.68 24.18 15.07
C LEU A 189 -14.64 25.60 14.48
N GLY A 190 -13.72 25.86 13.54
CA GLY A 190 -13.42 27.20 13.03
C GLY A 190 -12.49 27.99 13.96
N ASP A 191 -11.70 28.90 13.39
CA ASP A 191 -10.57 29.55 14.08
C ASP A 191 -10.97 30.24 15.39
N LYS A 192 -12.05 31.03 15.39
CA LYS A 192 -12.50 31.80 16.56
C LYS A 192 -12.84 30.90 17.75
N LEU A 193 -13.57 29.81 17.50
CA LEU A 193 -14.04 28.90 18.53
C LEU A 193 -12.91 28.00 19.03
N PHE A 194 -12.09 27.49 18.10
CA PHE A 194 -10.86 26.74 18.45
C PHE A 194 -9.93 27.59 19.32
N GLN A 195 -9.62 28.83 18.92
CA GLN A 195 -8.83 29.76 19.73
C GLN A 195 -9.45 29.99 21.12
N SER A 196 -10.77 30.15 21.21
CA SER A 196 -11.45 30.35 22.51
C SER A 196 -11.27 29.15 23.46
N TYR A 197 -11.32 27.92 22.95
CA TYR A 197 -11.09 26.71 23.74
C TYR A 197 -9.60 26.45 24.01
N SER A 198 -8.70 26.84 23.10
CA SER A 198 -7.26 26.69 23.28
C SER A 198 -6.66 27.66 24.30
N LYS A 199 -7.30 28.79 24.62
CA LYS A 199 -6.74 29.84 25.51
C LYS A 199 -6.16 29.31 26.81
N ASP A 200 -6.93 28.45 27.49
CA ASP A 200 -6.60 27.92 28.82
C ASP A 200 -5.74 26.64 28.75
N ALA A 201 -5.33 26.21 27.55
CA ALA A 201 -4.38 25.10 27.39
C ALA A 201 -2.98 25.52 27.85
N ASP A 202 -2.18 24.52 28.25
CA ASP A 202 -0.79 24.71 28.66
C ASP A 202 0.02 25.57 27.65
N GLU A 203 0.79 26.51 28.18
CA GLU A 203 1.47 27.51 27.35
C GLU A 203 2.60 26.90 26.51
N ASN A 204 3.31 25.90 27.06
CA ASN A 204 4.38 25.22 26.34
C ASN A 204 3.79 24.38 25.19
N CYS A 205 2.72 23.64 25.45
CA CYS A 205 1.94 22.91 24.44
C CYS A 205 1.39 23.84 23.35
N ARG A 206 0.92 25.05 23.71
CA ARG A 206 0.49 26.07 22.73
C ARG A 206 1.64 26.57 21.87
N LYS A 207 2.82 26.83 22.44
CA LYS A 207 4.01 27.22 21.68
C LYS A 207 4.46 26.12 20.71
N ILE A 208 4.45 24.85 21.16
CA ILE A 208 4.72 23.67 20.31
C ILE A 208 3.71 23.60 19.15
N TYR A 209 2.41 23.76 19.42
CA TYR A 209 1.37 23.76 18.38
C TYR A 209 1.57 24.86 17.33
N ASN A 210 1.89 26.09 17.77
CA ASN A 210 2.11 27.22 16.87
C ASN A 210 3.36 27.01 16.00
N TYR A 211 4.44 26.47 16.57
CA TYR A 211 5.64 26.08 15.81
C TYR A 211 5.33 25.00 14.76
N LEU A 212 4.65 23.92 15.16
CA LEU A 212 4.25 22.84 14.24
C LEU A 212 3.26 23.32 13.16
N SER A 213 2.46 24.36 13.45
CA SER A 213 1.57 25.02 12.49
C SER A 213 2.30 25.94 11.50
N GLY A 214 3.55 26.31 11.77
CA GLY A 214 4.33 27.28 10.98
C GLY A 214 4.09 28.75 11.37
N ASP A 215 3.37 29.01 12.48
CA ASP A 215 2.99 30.36 12.92
C ASP A 215 4.14 31.10 13.64
N VAL A 216 5.19 30.40 14.10
CA VAL A 216 6.36 30.97 14.80
C VAL A 216 7.66 30.42 14.22
N ARG A 217 8.64 31.29 13.96
CA ARG A 217 9.91 30.93 13.27
C ARG A 217 11.15 30.85 14.17
N GLU A 218 11.04 31.17 15.46
CA GLU A 218 12.19 31.25 16.37
C GLU A 218 12.56 29.87 16.96
N LEU A 219 13.69 29.33 16.51
CA LEU A 219 14.19 28.01 16.91
C LEU A 219 14.87 27.99 18.30
N SER A 220 15.36 29.13 18.77
CA SER A 220 16.18 29.24 19.99
C SER A 220 15.43 28.93 21.29
N PHE A 221 14.11 29.14 21.33
CA PHE A 221 13.30 28.90 22.52
C PHE A 221 13.02 27.41 22.77
N ILE A 222 12.74 26.65 21.70
CA ILE A 222 12.30 25.24 21.80
C ILE A 222 13.45 24.32 22.23
N ASP A 223 14.66 24.57 21.74
CA ASP A 223 15.84 23.78 22.11
C ASP A 223 16.27 24.00 23.59
N SER A 224 15.81 25.10 24.21
CA SER A 224 15.95 25.34 25.66
C SER A 224 14.81 24.67 26.44
N LEU A 225 13.56 24.81 25.98
CA LEU A 225 12.38 24.22 26.61
C LEU A 225 12.46 22.69 26.68
N MET A 226 12.83 22.04 25.58
CA MET A 226 12.97 20.58 25.47
C MET A 226 14.10 20.00 26.32
N LYS A 227 15.09 20.82 26.71
CA LYS A 227 16.16 20.43 27.66
C LYS A 227 15.76 20.68 29.11
N SER A 228 14.82 21.60 29.36
CA SER A 228 14.36 21.90 30.72
C SER A 228 13.43 20.82 31.32
N GLU A 229 12.60 20.16 30.51
CA GLU A 229 11.68 19.11 31.00
C GLU A 229 12.40 17.80 31.40
N GLU A 230 13.62 17.55 30.92
CA GLU A 230 14.43 16.40 31.37
C GLU A 230 14.84 16.49 32.86
N LEU A 231 14.75 17.69 33.49
CA LEU A 231 15.01 17.87 34.93
C LEU A 231 13.77 17.75 35.84
N PHE A 232 12.54 17.77 35.30
CA PHE A 232 11.32 17.90 36.12
C PHE A 232 10.38 16.68 36.10
N SER A 233 10.69 15.64 35.32
CA SER A 233 9.88 14.40 35.28
C SER A 233 10.11 13.45 36.49
N SER A 234 10.89 13.84 37.49
CA SER A 234 11.36 12.97 38.59
C SER A 234 10.95 13.42 40.00
N LYS A 235 10.00 14.36 40.13
CA LYS A 235 9.39 14.70 41.43
C LYS A 235 7.87 14.66 41.34
N ASP A 236 7.27 14.15 42.41
CA ASP A 236 5.82 14.00 42.66
C ASP A 236 5.16 12.70 42.14
N ILE A 237 5.78 11.55 42.48
CA ILE A 237 5.05 10.31 42.78
C ILE A 237 5.46 9.87 44.19
N PRO A 238 4.52 9.70 45.16
CA PRO A 238 4.86 9.22 46.49
C PRO A 238 5.49 7.83 46.47
N ASN A 239 6.51 7.67 47.30
CA ASN A 239 7.35 6.47 47.41
C ASN A 239 6.54 5.22 47.78
N TYR A 240 6.79 4.11 47.08
CA TYR A 240 6.59 2.75 47.58
C TYR A 240 7.75 1.89 47.09
N ASP A 241 8.37 1.16 48.01
CA ASP A 241 9.73 0.67 47.89
C ASP A 241 9.89 -0.46 46.85
N VAL A 242 10.88 -0.32 45.95
CA VAL A 242 11.55 -1.43 45.26
C VAL A 242 13.03 -1.07 45.03
N ASP A 243 13.88 -1.66 45.87
CA ASP A 243 15.30 -1.99 45.73
C ASP A 243 16.22 -1.20 44.75
N GLU A 244 17.22 -0.54 45.33
CA GLU A 244 18.33 0.15 44.65
C GLU A 244 19.31 -0.84 43.98
N GLU A 245 19.24 -1.08 42.66
CA GLU A 245 20.33 -1.78 41.95
C GLU A 245 20.39 -1.56 40.41
N ASP A 246 20.43 -0.31 39.87
CA ASP A 246 20.86 -0.13 38.46
C ASP A 246 21.41 1.23 37.93
N ASP A 247 21.93 2.12 38.78
CA ASP A 247 22.27 3.49 38.34
C ASP A 247 23.52 3.63 37.41
N ASP A 248 24.39 2.62 37.30
CA ASP A 248 25.61 2.67 36.44
C ASP A 248 25.38 2.24 34.97
N LYS A 249 24.15 1.86 34.59
CA LYS A 249 23.82 1.50 33.19
C LYS A 249 23.35 2.68 32.33
N ASN A 250 22.67 3.67 32.93
CA ASN A 250 22.08 4.80 32.19
C ASN A 250 23.14 5.72 31.54
N ALA A 251 24.27 5.96 32.21
CA ALA A 251 25.35 6.80 31.69
C ALA A 251 26.00 6.24 30.41
N LYS A 252 26.03 4.91 30.25
CA LYS A 252 26.52 4.26 29.01
C LYS A 252 25.46 4.25 27.90
N GLN A 253 24.17 4.24 28.24
CA GLN A 253 23.09 4.26 27.24
C GLN A 253 22.90 5.64 26.57
N MET A 254 23.10 6.74 27.30
CA MET A 254 23.03 8.09 26.69
C MET A 254 24.09 8.33 25.60
N ASN A 255 25.20 7.59 25.60
CA ASN A 255 26.29 7.75 24.62
C ASN A 255 26.15 6.85 23.37
N LEU A 256 25.18 5.93 23.31
CA LEU A 256 24.84 5.20 22.08
C LEU A 256 23.76 5.91 21.25
N HIS A 257 22.85 6.66 21.87
CA HIS A 257 21.72 7.28 21.17
C HIS A 257 22.08 8.49 20.29
N SER A 258 23.32 8.98 20.37
CA SER A 258 23.86 10.08 19.54
C SER A 258 24.47 9.61 18.21
N GLN A 259 24.54 8.30 17.94
CA GLN A 259 25.10 7.80 16.67
C GLN A 259 24.12 8.03 15.50
N LEU A 260 24.51 8.94 14.60
CA LEU A 260 23.83 9.22 13.35
C LEU A 260 24.40 8.36 12.21
N VAL A 261 23.60 7.43 11.71
CA VAL A 261 23.86 6.72 10.45
C VAL A 261 23.81 7.74 9.31
N PHE A 262 24.76 7.66 8.37
CA PHE A 262 24.95 8.62 7.27
C PHE A 262 25.12 10.09 7.71
N GLY A 263 25.36 10.36 9.00
CA GLY A 263 25.48 11.71 9.56
C GLY A 263 24.17 12.49 9.72
N PHE A 264 23.00 11.87 9.47
CA PHE A 264 21.69 12.54 9.64
C PHE A 264 20.55 11.63 10.15
N LEU A 265 20.70 10.30 10.07
CA LEU A 265 19.65 9.35 10.43
C LEU A 265 19.93 8.71 11.80
N SER A 266 19.04 8.89 12.77
CA SER A 266 19.19 8.23 14.08
C SER A 266 19.19 6.70 13.95
N ILE A 267 20.11 6.03 14.66
CA ILE A 267 20.19 4.56 14.73
C ILE A 267 18.84 3.92 15.12
N ASN A 268 18.04 4.57 15.96
CA ASN A 268 16.70 4.12 16.36
C ASN A 268 15.74 3.97 15.16
N ILE A 269 15.82 4.87 14.18
CA ILE A 269 14.98 4.83 12.98
C ILE A 269 15.56 3.81 11.99
N TYR A 270 16.88 3.78 11.85
CA TYR A 270 17.58 2.79 11.01
C TYR A 270 17.23 1.35 11.40
N ASP A 271 17.31 1.01 12.69
CA ASP A 271 16.97 -0.34 13.18
C ASP A 271 15.48 -0.67 13.00
N ARG A 272 14.58 0.30 13.23
CA ARG A 272 13.13 0.14 12.99
C ARG A 272 12.81 -0.14 11.51
N LEU A 273 13.52 0.49 10.58
CA LEU A 273 13.36 0.27 9.14
C LEU A 273 13.83 -1.14 8.73
N LEU A 274 14.84 -1.70 9.40
CA LEU A 274 15.38 -3.03 9.11
C LEU A 274 14.61 -4.18 9.79
N LYS A 275 13.90 -3.94 10.90
CA LYS A 275 13.06 -4.95 11.58
C LYS A 275 11.99 -5.49 10.63
N LYS A 276 12.00 -6.79 10.37
CA LYS A 276 11.10 -7.40 9.36
C LYS A 276 9.64 -7.50 9.82
N ASP A 277 9.40 -7.61 11.12
CA ASP A 277 8.17 -8.19 11.66
C ASP A 277 7.03 -7.17 11.93
N SER A 278 7.28 -5.87 11.76
CA SER A 278 6.28 -4.82 12.00
C SER A 278 6.13 -3.87 10.81
N THR A 279 5.21 -4.23 9.91
CA THR A 279 4.86 -3.46 8.70
C THR A 279 4.42 -2.02 9.03
N HIS A 280 3.69 -1.83 10.14
CA HIS A 280 3.25 -0.51 10.60
C HIS A 280 4.44 0.34 11.10
N GLU A 281 5.35 -0.23 11.90
CA GLU A 281 6.52 0.52 12.38
C GLU A 281 7.44 0.95 11.23
N LYS A 282 7.60 0.12 10.19
CA LYS A 282 8.33 0.49 8.97
C LYS A 282 7.69 1.67 8.26
N VAL A 283 6.37 1.66 8.08
CA VAL A 283 5.63 2.77 7.42
C VAL A 283 5.79 4.07 8.20
N GLU A 284 5.67 4.03 9.53
CA GLU A 284 5.87 5.18 10.40
C GLU A 284 7.32 5.71 10.31
N SER A 285 8.32 4.83 10.41
CA SER A 285 9.73 5.21 10.26
C SER A 285 10.13 5.66 8.85
N LEU A 286 9.38 5.29 7.82
CA LEU A 286 9.56 5.82 6.46
C LEU A 286 9.00 7.24 6.32
N GLU A 287 7.87 7.57 6.95
CA GLU A 287 7.39 8.96 7.00
C GLU A 287 8.32 9.84 7.86
N ASP A 288 8.86 9.31 8.96
CA ASP A 288 9.91 9.97 9.75
C ASP A 288 11.16 10.23 8.87
N LEU A 289 11.63 9.23 8.11
CA LEU A 289 12.75 9.37 7.18
C LEU A 289 12.47 10.41 6.09
N LYS A 290 11.24 10.44 5.54
CA LYS A 290 10.80 11.43 4.56
C LYS A 290 10.79 12.85 5.12
N PHE A 291 10.44 13.03 6.40
CA PHE A 291 10.56 14.33 7.08
C PHE A 291 12.03 14.71 7.31
N ILE A 292 12.87 13.77 7.72
CA ILE A 292 14.32 13.95 7.91
C ILE A 292 15.00 14.37 6.60
N CYS A 293 14.68 13.73 5.47
CA CYS A 293 15.19 14.10 4.16
C CYS A 293 14.77 15.51 3.74
N LYS A 294 13.57 15.98 4.14
CA LYS A 294 13.10 17.35 3.82
C LYS A 294 13.82 18.45 4.60
N ASN A 295 14.49 18.15 5.71
CA ASN A 295 15.14 19.14 6.56
C ASN A 295 16.45 19.66 5.94
N PRO A 296 16.57 20.96 5.60
CA PRO A 296 17.77 21.52 4.97
C PRO A 296 19.07 21.34 5.76
N GLN A 297 18.99 21.21 7.09
CA GLN A 297 20.16 21.00 7.96
C GLN A 297 20.88 19.67 7.67
N ASN A 298 20.17 18.70 7.08
CA ASN A 298 20.73 17.39 6.76
C ASN A 298 21.41 17.35 5.38
N ASN A 299 21.33 18.42 4.58
CA ASN A 299 21.72 18.38 3.16
C ASN A 299 23.19 18.03 2.95
N ASP A 300 24.10 18.61 3.74
CA ASP A 300 25.53 18.33 3.64
C ASP A 300 25.89 16.87 3.98
N ALA A 301 25.18 16.28 4.94
CA ALA A 301 25.38 14.89 5.34
C ALA A 301 24.77 13.92 4.32
N LEU A 302 23.58 14.23 3.80
CA LEU A 302 22.91 13.52 2.71
C LEU A 302 23.76 13.52 1.43
N GLU A 303 24.31 14.66 1.02
CA GLU A 303 25.12 14.77 -0.20
C GLU A 303 26.43 13.97 -0.10
N LYS A 304 27.11 14.03 1.06
CA LYS A 304 28.35 13.27 1.31
C LYS A 304 28.13 11.75 1.36
N ASN A 305 26.98 11.29 1.85
CA ASN A 305 26.66 9.87 2.05
C ASN A 305 25.60 9.35 1.06
N PHE A 306 25.33 10.08 -0.02
CA PHE A 306 24.25 9.75 -0.96
C PHE A 306 24.34 8.34 -1.56
N PRO A 307 25.51 7.81 -1.97
CA PRO A 307 25.60 6.45 -2.52
C PRO A 307 25.11 5.38 -1.54
N GLN A 308 25.58 5.44 -0.29
CA GLN A 308 25.24 4.48 0.76
C GLN A 308 23.77 4.64 1.20
N PHE A 309 23.30 5.88 1.30
CA PHE A 309 21.90 6.16 1.62
C PHE A 309 20.95 5.71 0.52
N LEU A 310 21.29 5.91 -0.76
CA LEU A 310 20.50 5.41 -1.88
C LEU A 310 20.45 3.88 -1.89
N GLU A 311 21.57 3.21 -1.67
CA GLU A 311 21.61 1.74 -1.57
C GLU A 311 20.73 1.23 -0.42
N PHE A 312 20.75 1.91 0.73
CA PHE A 312 19.86 1.63 1.86
C PHE A 312 18.39 1.84 1.47
N LEU A 313 18.02 3.00 0.92
CA LEU A 313 16.64 3.32 0.53
C LEU A 313 16.09 2.34 -0.52
N LEU A 314 16.91 1.93 -1.49
CA LEU A 314 16.53 0.93 -2.49
C LEU A 314 16.30 -0.47 -1.89
N LYS A 315 17.01 -0.83 -0.81
CA LYS A 315 16.76 -2.08 -0.05
C LYS A 315 15.46 -2.05 0.78
N LEU A 316 14.87 -0.87 1.04
CA LEU A 316 13.60 -0.74 1.77
C LEU A 316 12.37 -0.99 0.91
N PHE A 317 12.50 -1.07 -0.42
CA PHE A 317 11.40 -1.45 -1.30
C PHE A 317 11.00 -2.91 -1.06
N ASP A 318 9.70 -3.14 -0.85
CA ASP A 318 9.12 -4.44 -0.51
C ASP A 318 7.96 -4.73 -1.47
N VAL A 319 8.14 -5.71 -2.36
CA VAL A 319 7.15 -6.11 -3.37
C VAL A 319 5.79 -6.49 -2.73
N SER A 320 5.77 -6.92 -1.47
CA SER A 320 4.55 -7.27 -0.75
C SER A 320 3.81 -6.06 -0.13
N ASN A 321 4.47 -4.93 0.09
CA ASN A 321 3.89 -3.78 0.78
C ASN A 321 3.82 -2.52 -0.11
N MET A 322 2.62 -2.26 -0.64
CA MET A 322 2.31 -1.04 -1.40
C MET A 322 2.66 0.25 -0.64
N GLN A 323 2.32 0.36 0.64
CA GLN A 323 2.44 1.61 1.39
C GLN A 323 3.91 1.98 1.64
N THR A 324 4.74 1.01 2.00
CA THR A 324 6.20 1.19 2.06
C THR A 324 6.76 1.65 0.72
N ASN A 325 6.39 1.01 -0.39
CA ASN A 325 6.87 1.42 -1.71
C ASN A 325 6.44 2.85 -2.07
N LEU A 326 5.18 3.23 -1.82
CA LEU A 326 4.69 4.59 -2.08
C LEU A 326 5.50 5.64 -1.29
N ILE A 327 5.81 5.40 -0.02
CA ILE A 327 6.61 6.32 0.77
C ILE A 327 8.07 6.36 0.29
N CYS A 328 8.66 5.22 -0.09
CA CYS A 328 10.00 5.19 -0.69
C CYS A 328 10.06 5.96 -2.02
N LEU A 329 9.03 5.86 -2.87
CA LEU A 329 8.91 6.65 -4.10
C LEU A 329 8.80 8.16 -3.79
N ASP A 330 8.03 8.54 -2.78
CA ASP A 330 7.92 9.92 -2.29
C ASP A 330 9.26 10.46 -1.73
N ILE A 331 10.04 9.64 -1.01
CA ILE A 331 11.38 10.03 -0.54
C ILE A 331 12.28 10.30 -1.75
N ILE A 332 12.29 9.42 -2.75
CA ILE A 332 13.08 9.62 -3.97
C ILE A 332 12.62 10.88 -4.72
N LYS A 333 11.32 11.18 -4.75
CA LYS A 333 10.78 12.43 -5.30
C LYS A 333 11.35 13.66 -4.57
N VAL A 334 11.34 13.67 -3.24
CA VAL A 334 11.92 14.74 -2.42
C VAL A 334 13.41 14.94 -2.73
N LEU A 335 14.17 13.85 -2.85
CA LEU A 335 15.59 13.93 -3.19
C LEU A 335 15.82 14.49 -4.60
N LEU A 336 15.00 14.11 -5.59
CA LEU A 336 15.07 14.70 -6.94
C LEU A 336 14.73 16.19 -6.94
N GLU A 337 13.73 16.61 -6.16
CA GLU A 337 13.34 18.03 -6.00
C GLU A 337 14.42 18.87 -5.31
N GLN A 338 15.15 18.31 -4.33
CA GLN A 338 16.19 19.00 -3.57
C GLN A 338 17.55 19.07 -4.28
N TYR A 339 18.02 17.95 -4.84
CA TYR A 339 19.38 17.82 -5.36
C TYR A 339 19.46 17.92 -6.89
N GLY A 340 18.34 17.71 -7.59
CA GLY A 340 18.22 17.89 -9.02
C GLY A 340 19.32 17.18 -9.82
N LEU A 341 20.01 17.95 -10.67
CA LEU A 341 21.09 17.46 -11.54
C LEU A 341 22.28 16.84 -10.79
N LYS A 342 22.48 17.12 -9.49
CA LYS A 342 23.52 16.44 -8.70
C LYS A 342 23.31 14.93 -8.65
N LEU A 343 22.06 14.45 -8.78
CA LEU A 343 21.73 13.03 -8.72
C LEU A 343 21.88 12.29 -10.06
N LYS A 344 22.27 12.99 -11.13
CA LYS A 344 22.44 12.43 -12.48
C LYS A 344 23.37 11.20 -12.56
N PRO A 345 24.46 11.06 -11.78
CA PRO A 345 25.27 9.83 -11.75
C PRO A 345 24.48 8.59 -11.33
N TYR A 346 23.43 8.75 -10.52
CA TYR A 346 22.62 7.64 -9.99
C TYR A 346 21.41 7.28 -10.87
N THR A 347 21.25 7.92 -12.04
CA THR A 347 20.11 7.69 -12.96
C THR A 347 19.90 6.21 -13.27
N ASN A 348 20.98 5.46 -13.53
CA ASN A 348 20.90 4.02 -13.78
C ASN A 348 20.35 3.25 -12.57
N SER A 349 20.79 3.58 -11.36
CA SER A 349 20.34 2.94 -10.12
C SER A 349 18.86 3.22 -9.84
N PHE A 350 18.40 4.46 -10.05
CA PHE A 350 16.98 4.79 -9.93
C PHE A 350 16.13 4.00 -10.94
N ILE A 351 16.43 4.10 -12.24
CA ILE A 351 15.65 3.44 -13.28
C ILE A 351 15.67 1.92 -13.12
N SER A 352 16.84 1.32 -12.86
CA SER A 352 16.99 -0.14 -12.75
C SER A 352 16.20 -0.75 -11.58
N ASN A 353 16.07 -0.04 -10.46
CA ASN A 353 15.40 -0.56 -9.26
C ASN A 353 13.92 -0.14 -9.17
N ILE A 354 13.57 1.08 -9.61
CA ILE A 354 12.20 1.62 -9.50
C ILE A 354 11.32 1.12 -10.65
N PHE A 355 11.83 1.14 -11.89
CA PHE A 355 11.00 0.86 -13.06
C PHE A 355 10.33 -0.53 -13.03
N PRO A 356 10.97 -1.63 -12.56
CA PRO A 356 10.33 -2.95 -12.49
C PRO A 356 9.02 -3.01 -11.69
N PHE A 357 8.77 -2.07 -10.77
CA PHE A 357 7.51 -1.98 -10.03
C PHE A 357 6.30 -1.63 -10.92
N ILE A 358 6.52 -1.14 -12.15
CA ILE A 358 5.48 -0.94 -13.18
C ILE A 358 4.70 -2.23 -13.54
N CYS A 359 5.29 -3.39 -13.26
CA CYS A 359 4.69 -4.71 -13.50
C CYS A 359 3.73 -5.16 -12.41
N THR A 360 3.46 -4.33 -11.39
CA THR A 360 2.46 -4.61 -10.36
C THR A 360 1.04 -4.51 -10.92
N ASP A 361 0.13 -5.31 -10.37
CA ASP A 361 -1.31 -5.21 -10.63
C ASP A 361 -1.98 -4.07 -9.82
N VAL A 362 -1.25 -3.47 -8.87
CA VAL A 362 -1.70 -2.34 -8.05
C VAL A 362 -1.62 -1.03 -8.84
N ILE A 363 -2.77 -0.56 -9.33
CA ILE A 363 -2.91 0.65 -10.15
C ILE A 363 -2.24 1.88 -9.50
N CYS A 364 -2.51 2.17 -8.23
CA CYS A 364 -1.97 3.35 -7.53
C CYS A 364 -0.44 3.36 -7.41
N LEU A 365 0.17 2.18 -7.27
CA LEU A 365 1.64 2.03 -7.23
C LEU A 365 2.22 2.18 -8.63
N LYS A 366 1.58 1.58 -9.64
CA LYS A 366 1.96 1.74 -11.05
C LYS A 366 1.91 3.21 -11.49
N GLU A 367 0.83 3.93 -11.18
CA GLU A 367 0.68 5.36 -11.47
C GLU A 367 1.78 6.21 -10.80
N SER A 368 2.09 5.91 -9.53
CA SER A 368 3.18 6.58 -8.80
C SER A 368 4.56 6.32 -9.42
N VAL A 369 4.82 5.10 -9.89
CA VAL A 369 6.06 4.76 -10.63
C VAL A 369 6.12 5.50 -11.96
N PHE A 370 5.03 5.55 -12.74
CA PHE A 370 4.96 6.33 -13.98
C PHE A 370 5.32 7.81 -13.75
N LYS A 371 4.70 8.43 -12.73
CA LYS A 371 4.94 9.84 -12.38
C LYS A 371 6.37 10.08 -11.90
N LEU A 372 6.90 9.24 -11.02
CA LEU A 372 8.28 9.41 -10.52
C LEU A 372 9.31 9.21 -11.62
N VAL A 373 9.14 8.21 -12.49
CA VAL A 373 10.08 7.99 -13.59
C VAL A 373 9.99 9.12 -14.61
N LYS A 374 8.81 9.71 -14.86
CA LYS A 374 8.70 10.96 -15.65
C LYS A 374 9.49 12.11 -15.01
N ILE A 375 9.38 12.30 -13.69
CA ILE A 375 10.18 13.30 -12.96
C ILE A 375 11.68 13.02 -13.11
N ILE A 376 12.13 11.75 -13.07
CA ILE A 376 13.54 11.41 -13.33
C ILE A 376 13.97 11.85 -14.74
N PHE A 377 13.15 11.62 -15.76
CA PHE A 377 13.43 12.05 -17.13
C PHE A 377 13.46 13.58 -17.28
N GLU A 378 12.59 14.31 -16.56
CA GLU A 378 12.53 15.77 -16.55
C GLU A 378 13.69 16.41 -15.77
N THR A 379 14.07 15.84 -14.62
CA THR A 379 15.09 16.39 -13.71
C THR A 379 16.52 15.97 -14.07
N LEU A 380 16.75 14.71 -14.46
CA LEU A 380 18.10 14.18 -14.77
C LEU A 380 18.40 14.16 -16.29
N GLY A 381 17.35 14.30 -17.10
CA GLY A 381 17.40 14.41 -18.55
C GLY A 381 17.19 13.09 -19.29
N ILE A 382 16.51 13.16 -20.44
CA ILE A 382 16.18 12.02 -21.29
C ILE A 382 17.43 11.25 -21.73
N VAL A 383 18.51 11.95 -22.11
CA VAL A 383 19.75 11.33 -22.61
C VAL A 383 20.39 10.37 -21.60
N SER A 384 20.30 10.66 -20.30
CA SER A 384 20.83 9.78 -19.24
C SER A 384 19.81 8.73 -18.79
N SER A 385 18.52 8.99 -18.95
CA SER A 385 17.44 8.14 -18.44
C SER A 385 16.94 7.11 -19.46
N ALA A 386 17.04 7.40 -20.76
CA ALA A 386 16.61 6.50 -21.83
C ALA A 386 17.44 5.21 -21.95
N PRO A 387 18.78 5.21 -21.87
CA PRO A 387 19.56 3.95 -21.97
C PRO A 387 19.19 2.87 -20.93
N PRO A 388 19.11 3.15 -19.61
CA PRO A 388 18.71 2.12 -18.65
C PRO A 388 17.25 1.69 -18.82
N LEU A 389 16.35 2.61 -19.21
CA LEU A 389 14.96 2.24 -19.52
C LEU A 389 14.89 1.29 -20.72
N CYS A 390 15.55 1.62 -21.83
CA CYS A 390 15.57 0.81 -23.04
C CYS A 390 16.23 -0.57 -22.84
N SER A 391 17.11 -0.73 -21.85
CA SER A 391 17.66 -2.04 -21.49
C SER A 391 16.58 -3.08 -21.13
N PHE A 392 15.46 -2.62 -20.56
CA PHE A 392 14.33 -3.48 -20.20
C PHE A 392 13.61 -4.08 -21.41
N LEU A 393 13.77 -3.53 -22.61
CA LEU A 393 13.23 -4.12 -23.85
C LEU A 393 13.92 -5.43 -24.24
N LYS A 394 15.05 -5.78 -23.61
CA LYS A 394 15.74 -7.06 -23.78
C LYS A 394 15.61 -7.98 -22.55
N HIS A 395 14.81 -7.58 -21.55
CA HIS A 395 14.66 -8.31 -20.29
C HIS A 395 13.86 -9.61 -20.44
N SER A 396 14.19 -10.66 -19.67
CA SER A 396 13.55 -11.99 -19.75
C SER A 396 12.03 -11.96 -19.52
N ARG A 397 11.58 -11.22 -18.50
CA ARG A 397 10.15 -11.00 -18.18
C ARG A 397 9.43 -10.23 -19.30
N SER A 398 8.56 -10.92 -20.05
CA SER A 398 7.75 -10.34 -21.13
C SER A 398 6.87 -9.16 -20.69
N LYS A 399 6.25 -9.25 -19.51
CA LYS A 399 5.44 -8.16 -18.95
C LYS A 399 6.24 -6.87 -18.78
N LEU A 400 7.50 -6.95 -18.35
CA LEU A 400 8.36 -5.78 -18.21
C LEU A 400 8.71 -5.16 -19.56
N ARG A 401 9.00 -5.97 -20.58
CA ARG A 401 9.19 -5.49 -21.96
C ARG A 401 7.97 -4.74 -22.49
N GLN A 402 6.77 -5.30 -22.28
CA GLN A 402 5.50 -4.67 -22.68
C GLN A 402 5.26 -3.34 -21.94
N GLU A 403 5.45 -3.30 -20.62
CA GLU A 403 5.28 -2.06 -19.85
C GLU A 403 6.37 -1.01 -20.15
N THR A 404 7.57 -1.43 -20.57
CA THR A 404 8.60 -0.51 -21.09
C THR A 404 8.10 0.20 -22.35
N LEU A 405 7.51 -0.53 -23.30
CA LEU A 405 6.91 0.07 -24.50
C LEU A 405 5.75 1.00 -24.15
N ASN A 406 4.87 0.60 -23.22
CA ASN A 406 3.81 1.48 -22.71
C ASN A 406 4.36 2.77 -22.09
N PHE A 407 5.46 2.67 -21.33
CA PHE A 407 6.08 3.83 -20.71
C PHE A 407 6.76 4.74 -21.74
N VAL A 408 7.41 4.19 -22.78
CA VAL A 408 7.92 5.00 -23.90
C VAL A 408 6.77 5.74 -24.61
N MET A 409 5.64 5.08 -24.87
CA MET A 409 4.45 5.73 -25.43
C MET A 409 3.92 6.84 -24.51
N TYR A 410 3.92 6.61 -23.18
CA TYR A 410 3.54 7.62 -22.18
C TYR A 410 4.48 8.83 -22.20
N LEU A 411 5.80 8.64 -22.27
CA LEU A 411 6.76 9.75 -22.40
C LEU A 411 6.48 10.56 -23.67
N LEU A 412 6.36 9.90 -24.83
CA LEU A 412 6.09 10.54 -26.12
C LEU A 412 4.77 11.33 -26.14
N LEU A 413 3.75 10.89 -25.38
CA LEU A 413 2.44 11.54 -25.30
C LEU A 413 2.32 12.62 -24.21
N THR A 414 3.25 12.68 -23.25
CA THR A 414 3.13 13.56 -22.06
C THR A 414 4.33 14.47 -21.80
N MET A 415 5.41 14.35 -22.59
CA MET A 415 6.60 15.21 -22.50
C MET A 415 6.88 15.92 -23.81
N ASN A 416 7.30 17.19 -23.72
CA ASN A 416 7.77 17.98 -24.85
C ASN A 416 9.23 17.60 -25.19
N MET A 417 9.39 16.46 -25.86
CA MET A 417 10.71 15.91 -26.22
C MET A 417 11.22 16.51 -27.54
N LYS A 418 12.54 16.72 -27.64
CA LYS A 418 13.21 17.14 -28.88
C LYS A 418 13.37 15.95 -29.83
N VAL A 419 13.46 16.21 -31.13
CA VAL A 419 13.66 15.18 -32.18
C VAL A 419 14.78 14.19 -31.83
N GLY A 420 15.98 14.68 -31.50
CA GLY A 420 17.12 13.82 -31.14
C GLY A 420 16.94 13.00 -29.84
N GLU A 421 16.06 13.44 -28.94
CA GLU A 421 15.71 12.70 -27.71
C GLU A 421 14.71 11.58 -28.03
N ILE A 422 13.74 11.85 -28.92
CA ILE A 422 12.79 10.85 -29.45
C ILE A 422 13.54 9.78 -30.26
N GLU A 423 14.56 10.17 -31.03
CA GLU A 423 15.40 9.24 -31.80
C GLU A 423 16.15 8.20 -30.94
N MET A 424 16.33 8.44 -29.63
CA MET A 424 16.96 7.47 -28.74
C MET A 424 16.14 6.17 -28.58
N PHE A 425 14.83 6.24 -28.80
CA PHE A 425 13.91 5.12 -28.66
C PHE A 425 13.76 4.30 -29.95
N VAL A 426 14.14 4.86 -31.11
CA VAL A 426 13.91 4.23 -32.43
C VAL A 426 14.51 2.83 -32.52
N GLY A 427 15.82 2.67 -32.31
CA GLY A 427 16.48 1.36 -32.38
C GLY A 427 15.84 0.33 -31.44
N PRO A 428 15.77 0.59 -30.12
CA PRO A 428 15.19 -0.33 -29.16
C PRO A 428 13.71 -0.70 -29.41
N VAL A 429 12.88 0.25 -29.84
CA VAL A 429 11.46 -0.02 -30.17
C VAL A 429 11.32 -0.82 -31.46
N MET A 430 12.14 -0.52 -32.47
CA MET A 430 12.14 -1.25 -33.74
C MET A 430 12.59 -2.70 -33.51
N GLU A 431 13.65 -2.95 -32.73
CA GLU A 431 14.05 -4.31 -32.35
C GLU A 431 12.92 -5.10 -31.65
N ALA A 432 12.10 -4.44 -30.83
CA ALA A 432 10.95 -5.06 -30.16
C ALA A 432 9.81 -5.50 -31.10
N LEU A 433 9.78 -5.04 -32.37
CA LEU A 433 8.84 -5.53 -33.38
C LEU A 433 9.04 -7.01 -33.71
N LEU A 434 10.22 -7.58 -33.42
CA LEU A 434 10.53 -8.99 -33.66
C LEU A 434 10.23 -9.91 -32.47
N ASP A 435 9.74 -9.39 -31.34
CA ASP A 435 9.57 -10.17 -30.10
C ASP A 435 8.76 -11.45 -30.32
N SER A 436 9.14 -12.51 -29.60
CA SER A 436 8.44 -13.77 -29.45
C SER A 436 6.96 -13.70 -29.01
N LYS A 437 6.50 -12.60 -28.38
CA LYS A 437 5.15 -12.50 -27.78
C LYS A 437 4.28 -11.47 -28.49
N LYS A 438 3.07 -11.89 -28.91
CA LYS A 438 2.09 -11.05 -29.61
C LYS A 438 1.80 -9.70 -28.92
N LEU A 439 1.64 -9.70 -27.60
CA LEU A 439 1.38 -8.46 -26.84
C LEU A 439 2.53 -7.44 -26.89
N ILE A 440 3.77 -7.90 -27.06
CA ILE A 440 4.94 -7.02 -27.17
C ILE A 440 5.05 -6.50 -28.61
N ARG A 441 4.82 -7.34 -29.62
CA ARG A 441 4.73 -6.86 -31.02
C ARG A 441 3.64 -5.81 -31.20
N GLN A 442 2.46 -6.00 -30.59
CA GLN A 442 1.39 -5.01 -30.59
C GLN A 442 1.83 -3.69 -29.94
N ALA A 443 2.45 -3.75 -28.76
CA ALA A 443 2.95 -2.58 -28.05
C ALA A 443 4.05 -1.84 -28.84
N ALA A 444 4.95 -2.59 -29.50
CA ALA A 444 6.02 -2.06 -30.33
C ALA A 444 5.44 -1.40 -31.60
N MET A 445 4.41 -1.99 -32.20
CA MET A 445 3.72 -1.44 -33.37
C MET A 445 3.01 -0.11 -33.05
N GLU A 446 2.30 -0.01 -31.93
CA GLU A 446 1.70 1.26 -31.47
C GLU A 446 2.77 2.30 -31.10
N CYS A 447 3.88 1.87 -30.49
CA CYS A 447 4.98 2.77 -30.16
C CYS A 447 5.71 3.28 -31.41
N SER A 448 5.94 2.42 -32.40
CA SER A 448 6.46 2.81 -33.72
C SER A 448 5.56 3.81 -34.42
N ALA A 449 4.23 3.69 -34.30
CA ALA A 449 3.29 4.66 -34.87
C ALA A 449 3.47 6.07 -34.27
N LEU A 450 3.71 6.19 -32.96
CA LEU A 450 4.05 7.47 -32.33
C LEU A 450 5.41 7.99 -32.80
N LEU A 451 6.44 7.14 -32.82
CA LEU A 451 7.77 7.53 -33.32
C LEU A 451 7.70 8.04 -34.77
N GLY A 452 6.96 7.35 -35.64
CA GLY A 452 6.75 7.72 -37.03
C GLY A 452 5.99 9.04 -37.19
N HIS A 453 5.03 9.32 -36.30
CA HIS A 453 4.33 10.61 -36.26
C HIS A 453 5.25 11.75 -35.84
N PHE A 454 5.95 11.64 -34.70
CA PHE A 454 6.79 12.72 -34.17
C PHE A 454 8.07 12.96 -34.96
N LEU A 455 8.65 11.93 -35.58
CA LEU A 455 9.89 12.03 -36.36
C LEU A 455 9.67 12.26 -37.87
N ASN A 456 8.41 12.25 -38.35
CA ASN A 456 8.05 12.17 -39.77
C ASN A 456 8.73 10.98 -40.46
N ALA A 457 8.22 9.76 -40.23
CA ALA A 457 8.80 8.49 -40.69
C ALA A 457 9.42 8.51 -42.10
N ASN A 458 8.70 9.06 -43.07
CA ASN A 458 9.10 9.13 -44.49
C ASN A 458 10.34 10.00 -44.75
N LYS A 459 10.84 10.73 -43.74
CA LYS A 459 12.04 11.58 -43.78
C LYS A 459 13.09 11.17 -42.73
N ASN A 460 12.77 10.28 -41.80
CA ASN A 460 13.69 9.90 -40.73
C ASN A 460 14.54 8.67 -41.13
N MET A 461 15.79 8.93 -41.51
CA MET A 461 16.73 7.89 -41.93
C MET A 461 16.99 6.81 -40.86
N LYS A 462 16.80 7.12 -39.56
CA LYS A 462 17.00 6.15 -38.48
C LYS A 462 15.87 5.11 -38.45
N ILE A 463 14.61 5.53 -38.66
CA ILE A 463 13.48 4.61 -38.82
C ILE A 463 13.69 3.72 -40.05
N VAL A 464 14.03 4.32 -41.20
CA VAL A 464 14.22 3.60 -42.48
C VAL A 464 15.34 2.55 -42.38
N SER A 465 16.50 2.93 -41.84
CA SER A 465 17.64 2.00 -41.66
C SER A 465 17.36 0.90 -40.64
N CYS A 466 16.65 1.19 -39.54
CA CYS A 466 16.20 0.14 -38.63
C CYS A 466 15.27 -0.86 -39.33
N LEU A 467 14.22 -0.40 -40.04
CA LEU A 467 13.29 -1.30 -40.74
C LEU A 467 14.00 -2.15 -41.80
N HIS A 468 14.91 -1.55 -42.59
CA HIS A 468 15.71 -2.29 -43.57
C HIS A 468 16.54 -3.41 -42.93
N ASN A 469 17.21 -3.13 -41.81
CA ASN A 469 18.00 -4.14 -41.09
C ASN A 469 17.12 -5.26 -40.51
N LEU A 470 15.94 -4.92 -40.00
CA LEU A 470 15.00 -5.91 -39.47
C LEU A 470 14.45 -6.82 -40.56
N GLU A 471 14.13 -6.28 -41.75
CA GLU A 471 13.61 -7.03 -42.89
C GLU A 471 14.54 -8.19 -43.31
N GLN A 472 15.87 -8.02 -43.12
CA GLN A 472 16.88 -9.06 -43.39
C GLN A 472 16.99 -10.14 -42.30
N MET A 473 16.32 -9.99 -41.14
CA MET A 473 16.41 -10.96 -40.05
C MET A 473 15.44 -12.14 -40.26
N PRO A 474 15.76 -13.36 -39.78
CA PRO A 474 14.93 -14.57 -39.97
C PRO A 474 13.48 -14.52 -39.43
N ARG A 475 13.10 -13.46 -38.73
CA ARG A 475 11.73 -13.21 -38.20
C ARG A 475 11.16 -11.87 -38.65
N GLY A 476 11.81 -11.20 -39.60
CA GLY A 476 11.59 -9.81 -39.99
C GLY A 476 10.95 -9.60 -41.37
N SER A 477 10.91 -10.62 -42.24
CA SER A 477 10.30 -10.51 -43.57
C SER A 477 8.83 -10.12 -43.49
N GLY A 478 8.48 -8.95 -44.03
CA GLY A 478 7.16 -8.32 -43.96
C GLY A 478 7.05 -7.14 -42.97
N VAL A 479 8.03 -6.93 -42.08
CA VAL A 479 7.95 -5.90 -41.03
C VAL A 479 7.78 -4.50 -41.61
N THR A 480 8.49 -4.17 -42.69
CA THR A 480 8.44 -2.84 -43.33
C THR A 480 7.04 -2.56 -43.89
N LYS A 481 6.38 -3.58 -44.47
CA LYS A 481 5.02 -3.45 -45.02
C LYS A 481 3.99 -3.24 -43.91
N ALA A 482 4.06 -4.03 -42.84
CA ALA A 482 3.16 -3.91 -41.69
C ALA A 482 3.33 -2.54 -40.98
N VAL A 483 4.56 -2.07 -40.78
CA VAL A 483 4.81 -0.76 -40.16
C VAL A 483 4.32 0.40 -41.05
N ASN A 484 4.50 0.32 -42.36
CA ASN A 484 3.95 1.33 -43.29
C ASN A 484 2.42 1.34 -43.32
N GLU A 485 1.76 0.16 -43.30
CA GLU A 485 0.31 0.07 -43.13
C GLU A 485 -0.13 0.73 -41.82
N ARG A 486 0.59 0.47 -40.71
CA ARG A 486 0.31 1.08 -39.41
C ARG A 486 0.41 2.61 -39.43
N PHE A 487 1.41 3.18 -40.13
CA PHE A 487 1.56 4.63 -40.27
C PHE A 487 0.39 5.25 -41.05
N ASN A 488 -0.03 4.59 -42.14
CA ASN A 488 -1.12 5.08 -43.00
C ASN A 488 -2.50 5.12 -42.31
N LEU A 489 -2.70 4.43 -41.19
CA LEU A 489 -3.95 4.48 -40.42
C LEU A 489 -4.30 5.86 -39.85
N ASN A 490 -3.32 6.77 -39.71
CA ASN A 490 -3.49 8.13 -39.16
C ASN A 490 -4.24 8.19 -37.80
N LYS A 491 -4.18 7.09 -37.04
CA LYS A 491 -4.75 6.94 -35.69
C LYS A 491 -3.63 6.56 -34.73
N LEU A 492 -3.51 7.31 -33.65
CA LEU A 492 -2.46 7.12 -32.63
C LEU A 492 -3.05 6.51 -31.35
N PRO A 493 -2.25 5.74 -30.60
CA PRO A 493 -2.62 5.33 -29.24
C PRO A 493 -2.83 6.57 -28.35
N LYS A 494 -3.65 6.42 -27.30
CA LYS A 494 -3.99 7.51 -26.37
C LYS A 494 -3.54 7.18 -24.96
N CYS A 495 -3.18 8.21 -24.19
CA CYS A 495 -2.91 8.09 -22.76
C CYS A 495 -4.15 8.48 -21.95
N ASN A 496 -4.48 7.69 -20.95
CA ASN A 496 -5.50 8.01 -19.94
C ASN A 496 -4.89 8.86 -18.80
N LYS A 497 -5.74 9.39 -17.90
CA LYS A 497 -5.29 10.24 -16.76
C LYS A 497 -4.38 9.51 -15.75
N ASP A 498 -4.52 8.19 -15.65
CA ASP A 498 -3.75 7.30 -14.77
C ASP A 498 -2.41 6.83 -15.41
N GLY A 499 -2.08 7.31 -16.61
CA GLY A 499 -0.90 6.89 -17.37
C GLY A 499 -1.09 5.60 -18.18
N THR A 500 -2.26 4.96 -18.15
CA THR A 500 -2.50 3.76 -18.97
C THR A 500 -2.64 4.10 -20.45
N ILE A 501 -2.05 3.26 -21.31
CA ILE A 501 -2.07 3.46 -22.76
C ILE A 501 -3.21 2.64 -23.39
N LYS A 502 -4.10 3.32 -24.10
CA LYS A 502 -5.14 2.74 -24.94
C LYS A 502 -4.66 2.63 -26.38
N TYR A 503 -4.42 1.40 -26.83
CA TYR A 503 -4.02 1.12 -28.20
C TYR A 503 -5.13 1.43 -29.20
N THR A 504 -4.73 1.65 -30.45
CA THR A 504 -5.66 1.73 -31.59
C THR A 504 -6.30 0.36 -31.82
N ALA A 505 -7.61 0.33 -32.05
CA ALA A 505 -8.31 -0.90 -32.40
C ALA A 505 -7.91 -1.35 -33.81
N ILE A 506 -7.13 -2.42 -33.87
CA ILE A 506 -6.65 -3.04 -35.12
C ILE A 506 -7.32 -4.40 -35.27
N ASN A 507 -7.88 -4.64 -36.46
CA ASN A 507 -8.47 -5.91 -36.85
C ASN A 507 -8.23 -6.16 -38.36
N ASN A 508 -8.59 -7.34 -38.86
CA ASN A 508 -8.40 -7.74 -40.27
C ASN A 508 -9.04 -6.79 -41.29
N ASN A 509 -10.06 -6.01 -40.89
CA ASN A 509 -10.76 -5.08 -41.79
C ASN A 509 -10.12 -3.68 -41.81
N ILE A 510 -9.23 -3.36 -40.86
CA ILE A 510 -8.62 -2.05 -40.68
C ILE A 510 -7.14 -2.06 -41.09
N ALA A 511 -6.39 -3.09 -40.67
CA ALA A 511 -4.97 -3.25 -40.98
C ALA A 511 -4.60 -4.76 -40.93
N PRO A 512 -4.87 -5.52 -42.00
CA PRO A 512 -4.63 -6.95 -42.04
C PRO A 512 -3.15 -7.32 -41.91
N LEU A 513 -2.23 -6.58 -42.54
CA LEU A 513 -0.80 -6.87 -42.46
C LEU A 513 -0.26 -6.60 -41.05
N VAL A 514 -0.77 -5.57 -40.37
CA VAL A 514 -0.43 -5.32 -38.96
C VAL A 514 -0.92 -6.44 -38.05
N LEU A 515 -2.17 -6.90 -38.21
CA LEU A 515 -2.70 -7.97 -37.37
C LEU A 515 -1.99 -9.31 -37.65
N GLU A 516 -1.74 -9.65 -38.91
CA GLU A 516 -0.93 -10.80 -39.30
C GLU A 516 0.47 -10.74 -38.66
N TRP A 517 1.16 -9.61 -38.78
CA TRP A 517 2.49 -9.39 -38.20
C TRP A 517 2.56 -9.66 -36.69
N VAL A 518 1.54 -9.21 -35.97
CA VAL A 518 1.41 -9.37 -34.52
C VAL A 518 1.08 -10.83 -34.15
N LEU A 519 0.26 -11.51 -34.96
CA LEU A 519 -0.15 -12.91 -34.74
C LEU A 519 0.94 -13.93 -35.11
N LEU A 520 1.91 -13.59 -35.97
CA LEU A 520 3.09 -14.43 -36.23
C LEU A 520 3.96 -14.68 -34.98
N ALA A 521 3.79 -13.90 -33.91
CA ALA A 521 4.49 -14.07 -32.64
C ALA A 521 4.02 -15.31 -31.86
N GLY A 522 4.63 -16.46 -32.14
CA GLY A 522 4.44 -17.73 -31.44
C GLY A 522 4.48 -18.94 -32.37
N ASN A 523 4.08 -18.76 -33.63
CA ASN A 523 4.02 -19.82 -34.64
C ASN A 523 5.36 -19.96 -35.40
N CYS A 524 6.41 -20.33 -34.68
CA CYS A 524 7.76 -20.54 -35.23
C CYS A 524 8.18 -22.02 -35.16
N MET A 525 7.34 -22.90 -35.69
CA MET A 525 7.74 -24.18 -36.28
C MET A 525 7.08 -24.27 -37.66
N THR A 526 7.92 -24.23 -38.71
CA THR A 526 7.61 -24.52 -40.12
C THR A 526 6.20 -24.14 -40.62
N ARG A 527 6.10 -23.02 -41.34
CA ARG A 527 5.06 -22.84 -42.36
C ARG A 527 5.71 -22.66 -43.73
N ASP A 528 5.87 -23.79 -44.40
CA ASP A 528 5.70 -23.81 -45.85
C ASP A 528 4.29 -23.32 -46.20
N THR A 529 4.19 -22.73 -47.38
CA THR A 529 2.98 -22.14 -47.92
C THR A 529 1.87 -23.16 -48.15
N GLN A 530 0.75 -23.05 -47.42
CA GLN A 530 -0.60 -23.15 -47.99
C GLN A 530 -1.69 -22.68 -47.02
N GLY A 531 -2.79 -22.16 -47.57
CA GLY A 531 -3.80 -21.42 -46.82
C GLY A 531 -4.66 -22.29 -45.90
N ARG A 532 -4.88 -21.82 -44.67
CA ARG A 532 -6.00 -22.23 -43.83
C ARG A 532 -6.43 -21.06 -42.94
N SER A 533 -7.67 -20.63 -43.12
CA SER A 533 -8.33 -19.62 -42.29
C SER A 533 -8.43 -20.10 -40.85
N VAL A 534 -7.94 -19.31 -39.90
CA VAL A 534 -8.07 -19.54 -38.46
C VAL A 534 -9.23 -18.69 -37.95
N SER A 535 -10.15 -19.29 -37.18
CA SER A 535 -11.36 -18.62 -36.68
C SER A 535 -11.07 -17.60 -35.58
N THR A 536 -12.00 -16.65 -35.42
CA THR A 536 -11.80 -15.37 -34.70
C THR A 536 -12.14 -15.40 -33.20
N ASP A 537 -12.44 -16.55 -32.62
CA ASP A 537 -13.16 -16.62 -31.35
C ASP A 537 -12.29 -16.31 -30.11
N GLU A 538 -10.96 -16.47 -30.19
CA GLU A 538 -10.05 -16.05 -29.10
C GLU A 538 -9.85 -14.54 -28.97
N PHE A 539 -10.30 -13.73 -29.95
CA PHE A 539 -10.10 -12.27 -29.91
C PHE A 539 -11.09 -11.55 -28.99
N ASN A 540 -12.24 -12.16 -28.67
CA ASN A 540 -13.25 -11.57 -27.78
C ASN A 540 -12.99 -11.86 -26.29
N ALA A 541 -12.22 -12.91 -25.95
CA ALA A 541 -11.90 -13.25 -24.55
C ALA A 541 -11.04 -12.17 -23.84
N ALA A 542 -10.42 -11.26 -24.59
CA ALA A 542 -9.69 -10.11 -24.03
C ALA A 542 -10.60 -8.99 -23.49
N LYS A 543 -11.93 -9.12 -23.56
CA LYS A 543 -12.89 -8.18 -22.96
C LYS A 543 -13.25 -8.48 -21.49
N ASP A 544 -13.01 -9.71 -21.00
CA ASP A 544 -13.56 -10.16 -19.72
C ASP A 544 -12.64 -10.04 -18.50
N HIS A 545 -11.47 -9.39 -18.62
CA HIS A 545 -10.73 -8.92 -17.45
C HIS A 545 -11.34 -7.63 -16.89
N LYS A 546 -12.44 -7.81 -16.14
CA LYS A 546 -13.04 -6.80 -15.28
C LYS A 546 -12.04 -6.35 -14.20
N THR A 547 -11.52 -5.14 -14.31
CA THR A 547 -11.21 -4.32 -13.13
C THR A 547 -12.52 -3.67 -12.62
N PRO A 548 -12.66 -3.39 -11.32
CA PRO A 548 -13.95 -3.06 -10.72
C PRO A 548 -14.51 -1.69 -11.13
N PHE A 549 -15.84 -1.62 -11.13
CA PHE A 549 -16.68 -0.55 -11.67
C PHE A 549 -16.72 0.76 -10.84
N PHE A 550 -17.09 1.84 -11.53
CA PHE A 550 -18.23 2.65 -11.12
C PHE A 550 -19.21 2.76 -12.30
N GLU A 551 -20.50 2.56 -12.04
CA GLU A 551 -21.60 2.77 -13.01
C GLU A 551 -22.11 4.21 -12.92
N ASP A 552 -22.76 4.67 -13.99
CA ASP A 552 -23.79 5.70 -13.90
C ASP A 552 -24.99 5.31 -14.80
N ASN A 553 -26.19 5.69 -14.36
CA ASN A 553 -27.44 4.98 -14.69
C ASN A 553 -28.01 5.27 -16.09
N ASN A 554 -28.77 4.31 -16.63
CA ASN A 554 -30.14 4.59 -17.11
C ASN A 554 -31.01 3.33 -17.27
N GLU A 555 -32.33 3.53 -17.17
CA GLU A 555 -33.33 2.50 -16.88
C GLU A 555 -33.83 1.69 -18.10
N SER A 556 -34.20 0.41 -17.89
CA SER A 556 -35.53 -0.12 -18.30
C SER A 556 -35.81 -1.55 -17.80
N LYS A 557 -37.09 -1.85 -17.58
CA LYS A 557 -37.66 -2.86 -16.68
C LYS A 557 -37.75 -4.30 -17.24
N SER A 558 -37.33 -5.28 -16.43
CA SER A 558 -38.01 -6.58 -16.12
C SER A 558 -38.29 -7.65 -17.21
N PRO A 559 -38.58 -8.93 -16.85
CA PRO A 559 -38.23 -9.72 -15.65
C PRO A 559 -37.60 -11.10 -15.97
N SER A 560 -36.99 -11.72 -14.95
CA SER A 560 -36.54 -13.14 -14.99
C SER A 560 -37.69 -14.14 -14.88
N PRO A 561 -37.46 -15.42 -15.24
CA PRO A 561 -37.73 -16.49 -14.26
C PRO A 561 -36.60 -17.53 -14.15
N TRP A 562 -36.48 -18.11 -12.96
CA TRP A 562 -35.49 -19.16 -12.62
C TRP A 562 -35.93 -20.56 -13.02
N HIS A 563 -34.98 -21.37 -13.52
CA HIS A 563 -34.81 -22.84 -13.41
C HIS A 563 -33.39 -23.20 -13.91
N GLY A 564 -32.76 -24.35 -13.60
CA GLY A 564 -33.13 -25.40 -12.63
C GLY A 564 -32.25 -26.66 -12.77
N HIS A 565 -31.21 -26.80 -11.93
CA HIS A 565 -30.31 -27.97 -11.76
C HIS A 565 -29.49 -28.48 -12.99
N ASN A 566 -28.16 -28.62 -12.83
CA ASN A 566 -27.59 -29.95 -12.52
C ASN A 566 -26.11 -29.97 -12.09
N LYS A 567 -25.70 -31.15 -11.58
CA LYS A 567 -24.46 -31.46 -10.83
C LYS A 567 -23.20 -31.49 -11.71
N PHE A 568 -22.04 -31.18 -11.12
CA PHE A 568 -20.73 -31.64 -11.57
C PHE A 568 -20.00 -32.41 -10.45
N SER A 569 -19.34 -33.51 -10.82
CA SER A 569 -18.73 -34.48 -9.91
C SER A 569 -17.24 -34.23 -9.67
N LYS A 570 -16.74 -34.65 -8.50
CA LYS A 570 -15.30 -34.61 -8.16
C LYS A 570 -14.53 -35.71 -8.93
N GLN A 571 -14.08 -35.46 -10.17
CA GLN A 571 -13.19 -36.43 -10.84
C GLN A 571 -12.20 -35.91 -11.91
N ASP A 572 -11.83 -34.62 -11.95
CA ASP A 572 -10.90 -34.09 -12.98
C ASP A 572 -9.61 -33.38 -12.46
N VAL A 573 -9.31 -33.44 -11.17
CA VAL A 573 -8.08 -32.81 -10.60
C VAL A 573 -6.81 -33.67 -10.81
N GLY A 574 -6.94 -34.92 -11.28
CA GLY A 574 -5.83 -35.89 -11.33
C GLY A 574 -4.96 -35.92 -12.60
N LYS A 575 -5.33 -35.23 -13.69
CA LYS A 575 -4.71 -35.45 -15.02
C LYS A 575 -3.86 -34.30 -15.60
N SER A 576 -3.83 -33.13 -14.96
CA SER A 576 -3.07 -31.97 -15.48
C SER A 576 -1.65 -31.80 -14.91
N LEU A 577 -1.26 -32.58 -13.89
CA LEU A 577 0.08 -32.49 -13.28
C LEU A 577 1.12 -33.47 -13.85
N SER A 578 0.71 -34.49 -14.61
CA SER A 578 1.62 -35.51 -15.17
C SER A 578 2.28 -35.12 -16.49
N ARG A 579 1.76 -34.10 -17.21
CA ARG A 579 2.31 -33.63 -18.50
C ARG A 579 3.32 -32.49 -18.39
N ALA A 580 3.46 -31.85 -17.23
CA ALA A 580 4.31 -30.67 -17.06
C ALA A 580 5.77 -30.96 -16.65
N PHE A 581 6.14 -32.25 -16.46
CA PHE A 581 7.40 -32.66 -15.82
C PHE A 581 8.32 -33.55 -16.68
N VAL A 582 8.06 -33.68 -17.99
CA VAL A 582 8.82 -34.59 -18.88
C VAL A 582 9.83 -33.86 -19.78
N ASP A 583 9.62 -32.58 -20.12
CA ASP A 583 10.38 -31.89 -21.18
C ASP A 583 11.56 -31.00 -20.70
N VAL A 584 12.07 -31.20 -19.47
CA VAL A 584 13.27 -30.47 -18.98
C VAL A 584 14.31 -31.43 -18.40
N ALA A 585 14.90 -32.26 -19.27
CA ALA A 585 16.09 -33.04 -18.98
C ALA A 585 16.93 -33.26 -20.25
N THR A 586 17.88 -32.34 -20.53
CA THR A 586 18.94 -32.57 -21.54
C THR A 586 20.33 -32.55 -20.89
N PRO A 587 21.25 -33.48 -21.20
CA PRO A 587 22.42 -33.75 -20.34
C PRO A 587 23.63 -32.80 -20.53
N GLN A 588 23.41 -31.55 -20.97
CA GLN A 588 24.50 -30.61 -21.28
C GLN A 588 24.71 -29.50 -20.22
N ALA A 589 23.84 -29.40 -19.22
CA ALA A 589 23.95 -28.39 -18.16
C ALA A 589 24.94 -28.73 -17.01
N PHE A 590 25.55 -29.92 -17.00
CA PHE A 590 26.29 -30.45 -15.85
C PHE A 590 27.82 -30.25 -15.88
N LEU A 591 28.37 -29.59 -16.91
CA LEU A 591 29.81 -29.57 -17.20
C LEU A 591 30.48 -28.18 -17.15
N LEU A 592 29.90 -27.22 -16.42
CA LEU A 592 30.33 -25.81 -16.41
C LEU A 592 30.50 -25.18 -15.01
N VAL A 593 30.74 -26.00 -13.97
CA VAL A 593 30.85 -25.53 -12.56
C VAL A 593 32.22 -25.84 -11.91
N THR A 594 33.13 -26.58 -12.56
CA THR A 594 34.34 -27.09 -11.89
C THR A 594 35.57 -26.17 -11.88
N HIS A 595 35.55 -24.99 -12.53
CA HIS A 595 36.74 -24.13 -12.61
C HIS A 595 36.45 -22.63 -12.45
N MET A 596 36.32 -22.16 -11.20
CA MET A 596 36.75 -20.81 -10.79
C MET A 596 37.31 -20.84 -9.35
N PRO A 597 38.40 -20.11 -9.05
CA PRO A 597 38.96 -20.03 -7.70
C PRO A 597 38.22 -18.97 -6.85
N PHE A 598 38.04 -19.26 -5.56
CA PHE A 598 37.51 -18.29 -4.58
C PHE A 598 38.56 -17.98 -3.50
N PRO A 599 38.67 -16.72 -3.03
CA PRO A 599 39.52 -16.36 -1.91
C PRO A 599 38.89 -16.80 -0.57
N THR A 600 39.75 -17.07 0.40
CA THR A 600 39.43 -17.56 1.76
C THR A 600 38.87 -16.48 2.68
N ILE A 601 37.81 -16.78 3.45
CA ILE A 601 37.51 -16.35 4.84
C ILE A 601 36.17 -17.02 5.31
N PRO A 602 35.94 -17.32 6.61
CA PRO A 602 35.20 -18.53 6.98
C PRO A 602 33.76 -18.32 7.50
N THR A 603 32.81 -19.11 6.98
CA THR A 603 31.54 -19.48 7.66
C THR A 603 31.16 -20.95 7.40
N PHE A 604 32.08 -21.87 7.72
CA PHE A 604 32.06 -23.27 7.27
C PHE A 604 30.84 -24.09 7.74
N THR A 605 30.17 -23.69 8.82
CA THR A 605 29.06 -24.46 9.42
C THR A 605 27.74 -24.37 8.63
N ARG A 606 27.42 -23.22 8.03
CA ARG A 606 26.16 -23.06 7.26
C ARG A 606 26.23 -23.73 5.89
N PHE A 607 27.40 -23.76 5.26
CA PHE A 607 27.58 -24.40 3.95
C PHE A 607 27.48 -25.94 4.04
N ASN A 608 28.04 -26.56 5.08
CA ASN A 608 27.88 -28.01 5.31
C ASN A 608 26.41 -28.42 5.53
N ASN A 609 25.62 -27.61 6.26
CA ASN A 609 24.19 -27.88 6.41
C ASN A 609 23.43 -27.79 5.07
N PHE A 610 23.78 -26.82 4.22
CA PHE A 610 23.23 -26.73 2.86
C PHE A 610 23.61 -27.94 2.00
N LEU A 611 24.89 -28.33 1.95
CA LEU A 611 25.34 -29.51 1.20
C LEU A 611 24.72 -30.81 1.71
N ASN A 612 24.52 -30.96 3.01
CA ASN A 612 23.86 -32.13 3.59
C ASN A 612 22.36 -32.16 3.25
N GLY A 613 21.68 -31.00 3.20
CA GLY A 613 20.31 -30.90 2.67
C GLY A 613 20.21 -31.28 1.20
N VAL A 614 21.15 -30.84 0.36
CA VAL A 614 21.21 -31.22 -1.07
C VAL A 614 21.47 -32.73 -1.25
N ARG A 615 22.35 -33.33 -0.44
CA ARG A 615 22.58 -34.79 -0.43
C ARG A 615 21.36 -35.58 0.01
N ALA A 616 20.63 -35.10 1.03
CA ALA A 616 19.39 -35.73 1.48
C ALA A 616 18.30 -35.70 0.39
N LEU A 617 18.16 -34.58 -0.32
CA LEU A 617 17.27 -34.46 -1.48
C LEU A 617 17.67 -35.39 -2.64
N ALA A 618 18.97 -35.50 -2.96
CA ALA A 618 19.45 -36.42 -3.98
C ALA A 618 19.19 -37.89 -3.62
N SER A 619 19.38 -38.26 -2.35
CA SER A 619 19.08 -39.61 -1.84
C SER A 619 17.58 -39.93 -1.89
N LEU A 620 16.72 -38.97 -1.49
CA LEU A 620 15.26 -39.09 -1.63
C LEU A 620 14.82 -39.24 -3.08
N MET A 621 15.43 -38.51 -4.02
CA MET A 621 15.17 -38.66 -5.46
C MET A 621 15.61 -40.04 -5.98
N GLN A 622 16.78 -40.55 -5.58
CA GLN A 622 17.20 -41.91 -5.92
C GLN A 622 16.27 -42.99 -5.34
N MET A 623 15.80 -42.82 -4.10
CA MET A 623 14.77 -43.70 -3.53
C MET A 623 13.47 -43.66 -4.31
N PHE A 624 12.99 -42.48 -4.73
CA PHE A 624 11.78 -42.34 -5.53
C PHE A 624 11.92 -43.01 -6.91
N VAL A 625 13.06 -42.84 -7.58
CA VAL A 625 13.34 -43.49 -8.88
C VAL A 625 13.43 -45.01 -8.72
N SER A 626 14.12 -45.51 -7.69
CA SER A 626 14.25 -46.94 -7.39
C SER A 626 12.92 -47.59 -6.98
N LYS A 627 12.04 -46.86 -6.29
CA LYS A 627 10.69 -47.34 -5.97
C LYS A 627 9.81 -47.41 -7.21
N ARG A 628 9.85 -46.39 -8.07
CA ARG A 628 9.13 -46.38 -9.36
C ARG A 628 9.61 -47.45 -10.34
N SER A 629 10.90 -47.77 -10.39
CA SER A 629 11.39 -48.84 -11.28
C SER A 629 10.94 -50.23 -10.84
N LYS A 630 10.71 -50.45 -9.54
CA LYS A 630 10.12 -51.69 -9.01
C LYS A 630 8.61 -51.77 -9.24
N GLU A 631 7.90 -50.66 -9.13
CA GLU A 631 6.44 -50.57 -9.43
C GLU A 631 6.12 -50.66 -10.93
N PHE A 632 7.12 -50.58 -11.82
CA PHE A 632 6.99 -50.82 -13.27
C PHE A 632 7.53 -52.18 -13.73
N ALA A 633 8.05 -53.00 -12.81
CA ALA A 633 8.66 -54.31 -13.09
C ALA A 633 7.91 -55.48 -12.42
N ALA A 634 6.70 -55.21 -11.93
CA ALA A 634 5.72 -56.16 -11.38
C ALA A 634 4.35 -55.85 -12.00
#